data_AF-A0A2V9JJD1-F1
#
_entry.id   AF-A0A2V9JJD1-F1
#
_cell.length_a   1.000
_cell.length_b   1.000
_cell.length_c   1.000
_cell.angle_alpha   90.00
_cell.angle_beta   90.00
_cell.angle_gamma   90.00
#
_symmetry.space_group_name_H-M   'P 1'
#
loop_
_entity.id
_entity.type
_entity.pdbx_description
1 polymer ?
#
loop_
_entity_poly.entity_id
_entity_poly.type
_entity_poly.pdbx_seq_one_letter_code
_entity_poly.pdbx_strand_id
1 'polypeptide(L)'
;MALHFVSAAGFVGFAAIAWLFSENRRKVPVSTVAWGLGLQLVIGSIVFRFSASQRFFLKLNDAVLALLDVTRSGTAFLFGPLAAAPGEPGSIGFVLIFQVLPVAIFFSAFTAALYHLRILQLVVRVFARLFHRTLGTSGAEALCGAANIFVGVESALVVRPYLDAMTRSELLTVLTTGMATVASSTLGIYVAFLNRSFPQIAGHLLSASVLSIPAAIVMTKILVPETGVPATLRAVPPDDPGARSRNLMSAIIAGAMDGLKLAAGICALLIAVLGLVALVDKLLALTATGFGLPWRLELATLLGWLFYPLAALLGLAPADIPAAARLLGERVILTEVVSYQHLAELTANGGLADPRTVVILSYALCGFAHVASVAIFVGGTAALAPARRDDLASLGMRALVAATLATLMTGCVAGIFSTGQGVLLSRP
;
A
#
# COMPACT_ATOMS: atom_id res chain seq x y z
N MET A 1 26.44 -5.26 -5.52
CA MET A 1 26.55 -6.20 -4.39
C MET A 1 26.40 -5.51 -3.03
N ALA A 2 27.16 -4.44 -2.73
CA ALA A 2 27.05 -3.70 -1.46
C ALA A 2 25.62 -3.22 -1.12
N LEU A 3 24.90 -2.64 -2.10
CA LEU A 3 23.54 -2.12 -1.88
C LEU A 3 22.50 -3.19 -1.50
N HIS A 4 22.69 -4.44 -1.92
CA HIS A 4 21.77 -5.53 -1.55
C HIS A 4 21.96 -5.91 -0.07
N PHE A 5 23.21 -5.85 0.43
CA PHE A 5 23.49 -6.02 1.85
C PHE A 5 22.92 -4.89 2.69
N VAL A 6 22.95 -3.65 2.18
CA VAL A 6 22.27 -2.52 2.85
C VAL A 6 20.77 -2.78 2.93
N SER A 7 20.13 -3.23 1.85
CA SER A 7 18.70 -3.61 1.89
C SER A 7 18.43 -4.75 2.90
N ALA A 8 19.31 -5.74 3.00
CA ALA A 8 19.21 -6.81 3.99
C ALA A 8 19.39 -6.31 5.43
N ALA A 9 20.33 -5.38 5.65
CA ALA A 9 20.51 -4.73 6.95
C ALA A 9 19.30 -3.86 7.32
N GLY A 10 18.74 -3.11 6.36
CA GLY A 10 17.50 -2.36 6.55
C GLY A 10 16.30 -3.23 6.85
N PHE A 11 16.17 -4.38 6.20
CA PHE A 11 15.10 -5.36 6.45
C PHE A 11 15.05 -5.78 7.93
N VAL A 12 16.21 -6.12 8.51
CA VAL A 12 16.33 -6.42 9.95
C VAL A 12 16.23 -5.15 10.79
N GLY A 13 16.81 -4.05 10.30
CA GLY A 13 16.83 -2.74 10.96
C GLY A 13 15.44 -2.18 11.22
N PHE A 14 14.49 -2.31 10.30
CA PHE A 14 13.11 -1.86 10.51
C PHE A 14 12.39 -2.69 11.57
N ALA A 15 12.62 -4.01 11.62
CA ALA A 15 12.10 -4.83 12.72
C ALA A 15 12.72 -4.44 14.07
N ALA A 16 14.02 -4.09 14.09
CA ALA A 16 14.68 -3.56 15.29
C ALA A 16 14.13 -2.19 15.71
N ILE A 17 13.85 -1.29 14.76
CA ILE A 17 13.19 0.00 15.01
C ILE A 17 11.82 -0.25 15.66
N ALA A 18 11.00 -1.14 15.09
CA ALA A 18 9.72 -1.50 15.70
C ALA A 18 9.88 -2.05 17.13
N TRP A 19 10.91 -2.85 17.38
CA TRP A 19 11.19 -3.41 18.70
C TRP A 19 11.57 -2.34 19.73
N LEU A 20 12.26 -1.28 19.31
CA LEU A 20 12.54 -0.12 20.18
C LEU A 20 11.26 0.56 20.66
N PHE A 21 10.22 0.62 19.81
CA PHE A 21 8.92 1.21 20.12
C PHE A 21 7.88 0.21 20.66
N SER A 22 8.29 -1.03 20.96
CA SER A 22 7.40 -2.08 21.49
C SER A 22 6.86 -1.74 22.88
N GLU A 23 5.56 -1.96 23.10
CA GLU A 23 4.92 -1.82 24.42
C GLU A 23 5.44 -2.85 25.43
N ASN A 24 5.80 -4.06 24.97
CA ASN A 24 6.28 -5.13 25.85
C ASN A 24 7.30 -6.03 25.15
N ARG A 25 8.56 -5.61 25.14
CA ARG A 25 9.69 -6.31 24.49
C ARG A 25 9.85 -7.77 24.94
N ARG A 26 9.36 -8.15 26.13
CA ARG A 26 9.46 -9.52 26.67
C ARG A 26 8.38 -10.47 26.12
N LYS A 27 7.29 -9.92 25.59
CA LYS A 27 6.16 -10.71 25.06
C LYS A 27 6.14 -10.84 23.54
N VAL A 28 7.14 -10.27 22.85
CA VAL A 28 7.27 -10.38 21.39
C VAL A 28 7.32 -11.85 20.98
N PRO A 29 6.40 -12.33 20.13
CA PRO A 29 6.35 -13.72 19.71
C PRO A 29 7.44 -14.01 18.68
N VAL A 30 8.64 -14.41 19.16
CA VAL A 30 9.82 -14.63 18.30
C VAL A 30 9.55 -15.60 17.16
N SER A 31 8.74 -16.65 17.38
CA SER A 31 8.33 -17.59 16.33
C SER A 31 7.56 -16.90 15.20
N THR A 32 6.53 -16.12 15.53
CA THR A 32 5.73 -15.37 14.55
C THR A 32 6.57 -14.36 13.80
N VAL A 33 7.47 -13.65 14.49
CA VAL A 33 8.39 -12.69 13.87
C VAL A 33 9.36 -13.40 12.92
N ALA A 34 9.98 -14.51 13.34
CA ALA A 34 10.91 -15.27 12.51
C ALA A 34 10.23 -15.86 11.27
N TRP A 35 9.03 -16.45 11.42
CA TRP A 35 8.24 -16.92 10.29
C TRP A 35 7.78 -15.80 9.37
N GLY A 36 7.41 -14.63 9.91
CA GLY A 36 7.01 -13.48 9.13
C GLY A 36 8.16 -12.90 8.31
N LEU A 37 9.36 -12.81 8.88
CA LEU A 37 10.57 -12.40 8.17
C LEU A 37 10.96 -13.45 7.11
N GLY A 38 10.94 -14.73 7.48
CA GLY A 38 11.24 -15.83 6.55
C GLY A 38 10.25 -15.89 5.38
N LEU A 39 8.96 -15.76 5.64
CA LEU A 39 7.91 -15.79 4.61
C LEU A 39 8.06 -14.62 3.63
N GLN A 40 8.44 -13.44 4.11
CA GLN A 40 8.74 -12.31 3.22
C GLN A 40 9.91 -12.61 2.28
N LEU A 41 11.01 -13.16 2.80
CA LEU A 41 12.16 -13.54 1.98
C LEU A 41 11.84 -14.68 1.01
N VAL A 42 11.03 -15.65 1.42
CA VAL A 42 10.55 -16.73 0.54
C VAL A 42 9.69 -16.18 -0.59
N ILE A 43 8.69 -15.35 -0.28
CA ILE A 43 7.83 -14.72 -1.30
C ILE A 43 8.68 -13.86 -2.25
N GLY A 44 9.55 -13.01 -1.70
CA GLY A 44 10.48 -12.21 -2.49
C GLY A 44 11.36 -13.06 -3.41
N SER A 45 11.92 -14.16 -2.90
CA SER A 45 12.72 -15.07 -3.72
C SER A 45 11.90 -15.69 -4.85
N ILE A 46 10.65 -16.14 -4.58
CA ILE A 46 9.73 -16.70 -5.57
C ILE A 46 9.50 -15.69 -6.70
N VAL A 47 9.12 -14.46 -6.34
CA VAL A 47 8.78 -13.38 -7.28
C VAL A 47 9.98 -13.00 -8.15
N PHE A 48 11.16 -12.82 -7.56
CA PHE A 48 12.30 -12.21 -8.26
C PHE A 48 13.30 -13.21 -8.86
N ARG A 49 13.41 -14.46 -8.36
CA ARG A 49 14.46 -15.40 -8.78
C ARG A 49 13.97 -16.54 -9.66
N PHE A 50 12.72 -16.97 -9.53
CA PHE A 50 12.24 -18.14 -10.25
C PHE A 50 11.61 -17.77 -11.60
N SER A 51 12.17 -18.28 -12.68
CA SER A 51 11.71 -18.01 -14.06
C SER A 51 10.26 -18.44 -14.32
N ALA A 52 9.78 -19.49 -13.64
CA ALA A 52 8.37 -19.89 -13.70
C ALA A 52 7.44 -18.86 -13.05
N SER A 53 7.84 -18.29 -11.90
CA SER A 53 7.06 -17.27 -11.21
C SER A 53 7.08 -15.94 -11.96
N GLN A 54 8.23 -15.53 -12.50
CA GLN A 54 8.33 -14.34 -13.36
C GLN A 54 7.37 -14.45 -14.56
N ARG A 55 7.32 -15.59 -15.24
CA ARG A 55 6.37 -15.83 -16.34
C ARG A 55 4.90 -15.75 -15.88
N PHE A 56 4.60 -16.22 -14.67
CA PHE A 56 3.26 -16.10 -14.10
C PHE A 56 2.90 -14.64 -13.79
N PHE A 57 3.79 -13.89 -13.14
CA PHE A 57 3.57 -12.47 -12.84
C PHE A 57 3.52 -11.59 -14.08
N LEU A 58 4.25 -11.94 -15.14
CA LEU A 58 4.13 -11.29 -16.46
C LEU A 58 2.74 -11.52 -17.06
N LYS A 59 2.22 -12.75 -17.02
CA LYS A 59 0.83 -13.01 -17.47
C LYS A 59 -0.20 -12.25 -16.65
N LEU A 60 -0.02 -12.15 -15.33
CA LEU A 60 -0.88 -11.33 -14.47
C LEU A 60 -0.76 -9.84 -14.83
N ASN A 61 0.46 -9.36 -15.09
CA ASN A 61 0.71 -8.00 -15.53
C ASN A 61 -0.06 -7.70 -16.82
N ASP A 62 0.08 -8.55 -17.84
CA ASP A 62 -0.61 -8.42 -19.11
C ASP A 62 -2.14 -8.44 -18.93
N ALA A 63 -2.65 -9.28 -18.03
CA ALA A 63 -4.08 -9.31 -17.71
C ALA A 63 -4.56 -8.00 -17.06
N VAL A 64 -3.78 -7.41 -16.13
CA VAL A 64 -4.10 -6.12 -15.51
C VAL A 64 -4.04 -4.99 -16.54
N LEU A 65 -3.05 -4.99 -17.42
CA LEU A 65 -2.94 -4.01 -18.50
C LEU A 65 -4.13 -4.12 -19.48
N ALA A 66 -4.52 -5.34 -19.85
CA ALA A 66 -5.71 -5.55 -20.68
C ALA A 66 -6.99 -5.03 -20.01
N LEU A 67 -7.13 -5.20 -18.69
CA LEU A 67 -8.26 -4.62 -17.93
C LEU A 67 -8.23 -3.08 -17.94
N LEU A 68 -7.05 -2.47 -17.83
CA LEU A 68 -6.89 -1.02 -17.95
C LEU A 68 -7.27 -0.52 -19.35
N ASP A 69 -6.88 -1.24 -20.40
CA ASP A 69 -7.23 -0.90 -21.78
C ASP A 69 -8.74 -1.04 -22.03
N VAL A 70 -9.40 -2.07 -21.47
CA VAL A 70 -10.86 -2.19 -21.52
C VAL A 70 -11.54 -1.00 -20.82
N THR A 71 -10.97 -0.52 -19.72
CA THR A 71 -11.49 0.66 -19.00
C THR A 71 -11.47 1.92 -19.88
N ARG A 72 -10.48 2.06 -20.76
CA ARG A 72 -10.38 3.20 -21.68
C ARG A 72 -11.58 3.33 -22.61
N SER A 73 -12.21 2.22 -23.01
CA SER A 73 -13.44 2.28 -23.82
C SER A 73 -14.57 3.02 -23.10
N GLY A 74 -14.72 2.79 -21.78
CA GLY A 74 -15.72 3.47 -20.96
C GLY A 74 -15.39 4.93 -20.71
N THR A 75 -14.12 5.25 -20.42
CA THR A 75 -13.71 6.63 -20.16
C THR A 75 -13.70 7.49 -21.41
N ALA A 76 -13.28 6.94 -22.55
CA ALA A 76 -13.34 7.62 -23.84
C ALA A 76 -14.80 7.92 -24.26
N PHE A 77 -15.74 7.01 -24.00
CA PHE A 77 -17.16 7.26 -24.25
C PHE A 77 -17.71 8.39 -23.37
N LEU A 78 -17.39 8.40 -22.07
CA LEU A 78 -17.92 9.40 -21.14
C LEU A 78 -17.25 10.78 -21.26
N PHE A 79 -15.95 10.83 -21.54
CA PHE A 79 -15.16 12.06 -21.44
C PHE A 79 -14.49 12.49 -22.75
N GLY A 80 -14.58 11.68 -23.82
CA GLY A 80 -14.03 12.00 -25.13
C GLY A 80 -12.53 12.33 -25.07
N PRO A 81 -12.07 13.42 -25.72
CA PRO A 81 -10.66 13.83 -25.73
C PRO A 81 -10.04 14.04 -24.33
N LEU A 82 -10.84 14.32 -23.30
CA LEU A 82 -10.34 14.51 -21.94
C LEU A 82 -9.79 13.21 -21.33
N ALA A 83 -10.25 12.04 -21.81
CA ALA A 83 -9.73 10.74 -21.40
C ALA A 83 -8.43 10.34 -22.12
N ALA A 84 -8.01 11.07 -23.17
CA ALA A 84 -6.82 10.74 -23.94
C ALA A 84 -5.54 11.03 -23.14
N ALA A 85 -4.66 10.02 -23.03
CA ALA A 85 -3.44 10.14 -22.24
C ALA A 85 -2.44 11.11 -22.91
N PRO A 86 -1.49 11.69 -22.15
CA PRO A 86 -0.52 12.63 -22.72
C PRO A 86 0.23 12.01 -23.90
N GLY A 87 0.25 12.72 -25.03
CA GLY A 87 0.88 12.28 -26.28
C GLY A 87 -0.05 11.50 -27.23
N GLU A 88 -1.29 11.21 -26.84
CA GLU A 88 -2.29 10.62 -27.75
C GLU A 88 -2.97 11.71 -28.60
N PRO A 89 -3.43 11.38 -29.83
CA PRO A 89 -4.16 12.33 -30.68
C PRO A 89 -5.39 12.89 -29.95
N GLY A 90 -5.49 14.22 -29.88
CA GLY A 90 -6.58 14.91 -29.18
C GLY A 90 -6.37 15.09 -27.67
N SER A 91 -5.25 14.65 -27.10
CA SER A 91 -4.94 14.89 -25.69
C SER A 91 -4.61 16.37 -25.42
N ILE A 92 -5.16 16.89 -24.34
CA ILE A 92 -4.87 18.25 -23.83
C ILE A 92 -3.77 18.26 -22.75
N GLY A 93 -3.05 17.14 -22.60
CA GLY A 93 -2.09 16.92 -21.52
C GLY A 93 -2.63 15.98 -20.44
N PHE A 94 -1.95 15.93 -19.30
CA PHE A 94 -2.30 15.02 -18.20
C PHE A 94 -3.42 15.61 -17.34
N VAL A 95 -4.54 14.90 -17.26
CA VAL A 95 -5.69 15.30 -16.43
C VAL A 95 -6.15 14.12 -15.58
N LEU A 96 -5.66 14.10 -14.33
CA LEU A 96 -5.83 13.00 -13.37
C LEU A 96 -7.29 12.50 -13.26
N ILE A 97 -8.24 13.44 -13.15
CA ILE A 97 -9.66 13.12 -12.90
C ILE A 97 -10.34 12.40 -14.06
N PHE A 98 -9.93 12.63 -15.31
CA PHE A 98 -10.55 12.01 -16.49
C PHE A 98 -9.78 10.80 -17.00
N GLN A 99 -8.47 10.74 -16.72
CA GLN A 99 -7.58 9.71 -17.30
C GLN A 99 -7.32 8.56 -16.33
N VAL A 100 -7.23 8.83 -15.03
CA VAL A 100 -6.71 7.86 -14.05
C VAL A 100 -7.73 7.49 -12.99
N LEU A 101 -8.43 8.45 -12.40
CA LEU A 101 -9.42 8.15 -11.34
C LEU A 101 -10.59 7.26 -11.78
N PRO A 102 -11.09 7.29 -13.03
CA PRO A 102 -12.14 6.36 -13.46
C PRO A 102 -11.71 4.89 -13.42
N VAL A 103 -10.41 4.59 -13.41
CA VAL A 103 -9.88 3.24 -13.21
C VAL A 103 -10.36 2.66 -11.89
N ALA A 104 -10.46 3.47 -10.83
CA ALA A 104 -10.97 3.02 -9.53
C ALA A 104 -12.44 2.56 -9.62
N ILE A 105 -13.27 3.23 -10.44
CA ILE A 105 -14.68 2.86 -10.65
C ILE A 105 -14.77 1.46 -11.25
N PHE A 106 -14.02 1.22 -12.33
CA PHE A 106 -14.01 -0.08 -13.01
C PHE A 106 -13.46 -1.19 -12.11
N PHE A 107 -12.30 -0.99 -11.48
CA PHE A 107 -11.68 -2.02 -10.64
C PHE A 107 -12.52 -2.34 -9.39
N SER A 108 -13.20 -1.35 -8.79
CA SER A 108 -14.14 -1.62 -7.69
C SER A 108 -15.35 -2.44 -8.15
N ALA A 109 -15.94 -2.11 -9.31
CA ALA A 109 -17.05 -2.89 -9.88
C ALA A 109 -16.63 -4.32 -10.23
N PHE A 110 -15.44 -4.49 -10.82
CA PHE A 110 -14.87 -5.78 -11.18
C PHE A 110 -14.57 -6.63 -9.93
N THR A 111 -13.95 -6.03 -8.91
CA THR A 111 -13.64 -6.73 -7.66
C THR A 111 -14.92 -7.16 -6.94
N ALA A 112 -15.95 -6.30 -6.91
CA ALA A 112 -17.26 -6.64 -6.36
C ALA A 112 -17.93 -7.80 -7.11
N ALA A 113 -17.81 -7.85 -8.45
CA ALA A 113 -18.26 -8.97 -9.26
C ALA A 113 -17.54 -10.28 -8.91
N LEU A 114 -16.19 -10.25 -8.83
CA LEU A 114 -15.40 -11.43 -8.46
C LEU A 114 -15.73 -11.93 -7.04
N TYR A 115 -16.01 -11.01 -6.12
CA TYR A 115 -16.48 -11.35 -4.79
C TYR A 115 -17.88 -11.99 -4.83
N HIS A 116 -18.83 -11.46 -5.61
CA HIS A 116 -20.13 -12.11 -5.76
C HIS A 116 -20.04 -13.55 -6.32
N LEU A 117 -19.12 -13.76 -7.27
CA LEU A 117 -18.86 -15.02 -7.95
C LEU A 117 -18.03 -16.04 -7.13
N ARG A 118 -17.58 -15.70 -5.92
CA ARG A 118 -16.76 -16.56 -5.04
C ARG A 118 -15.33 -16.82 -5.50
N ILE A 119 -14.87 -16.15 -6.57
CA ILE A 119 -13.50 -16.29 -7.06
C ILE A 119 -12.54 -15.67 -6.04
N LEU A 120 -12.86 -14.46 -5.56
CA LEU A 120 -11.98 -13.74 -4.64
C LEU A 120 -11.91 -14.40 -3.26
N GLN A 121 -13.03 -14.91 -2.73
CA GLN A 121 -13.09 -15.59 -1.45
C GLN A 121 -12.23 -16.85 -1.43
N LEU A 122 -12.19 -17.61 -2.54
CA LEU A 122 -11.34 -18.80 -2.64
C LEU A 122 -9.87 -18.42 -2.46
N VAL A 123 -9.43 -17.37 -3.16
CA VAL A 123 -8.04 -16.89 -3.10
C VAL A 123 -7.71 -16.33 -1.72
N VAL A 124 -8.58 -15.48 -1.17
CA VAL A 124 -8.44 -14.92 0.19
C VAL A 124 -8.33 -16.04 1.23
N ARG A 125 -9.13 -17.10 1.14
CA ARG A 125 -9.08 -18.23 2.07
C ARG A 125 -7.78 -19.04 1.97
N VAL A 126 -7.20 -19.15 0.77
CA VAL A 126 -5.89 -19.79 0.60
C VAL A 126 -4.82 -18.99 1.34
N PHE A 127 -4.76 -17.67 1.13
CA PHE A 127 -3.82 -16.80 1.82
C PHE A 127 -4.07 -16.76 3.34
N ALA A 128 -5.32 -16.68 3.78
CA ALA A 128 -5.67 -16.67 5.19
C ALA A 128 -5.18 -17.94 5.90
N ARG A 129 -5.37 -19.12 5.29
CA ARG A 129 -4.87 -20.39 5.82
C ARG A 129 -3.35 -20.47 5.79
N LEU A 130 -2.70 -19.94 4.75
CA LEU A 130 -1.24 -19.85 4.67
C LEU A 130 -0.71 -19.03 5.85
N PHE A 131 -1.17 -17.78 5.99
CA PHE A 131 -0.70 -16.87 7.03
C PHE A 131 -1.02 -17.38 8.43
N HIS A 132 -2.23 -17.87 8.67
CA HIS A 132 -2.62 -18.45 9.95
C HIS A 132 -1.70 -19.61 10.36
N ARG A 133 -1.41 -20.54 9.43
CA ARG A 133 -0.55 -21.70 9.71
C ARG A 133 0.91 -21.33 9.90
N THR A 134 1.45 -20.44 9.07
CA THR A 134 2.87 -20.11 9.12
C THR A 134 3.19 -19.13 10.23
N LEU A 135 2.34 -18.13 10.46
CA LEU A 135 2.62 -17.03 11.40
C LEU A 135 2.08 -17.31 12.81
N GLY A 136 1.19 -18.29 12.98
CA GLY A 136 0.58 -18.59 14.28
C GLY A 136 -0.33 -17.48 14.81
N THR A 137 -0.79 -16.61 13.92
CA THR A 137 -1.74 -15.52 14.21
C THR A 137 -3.17 -16.05 14.33
N SER A 138 -4.09 -15.25 14.89
CA SER A 138 -5.49 -15.65 14.94
C SER A 138 -6.09 -15.82 13.54
N GLY A 139 -7.12 -16.67 13.42
CA GLY A 139 -7.78 -16.90 12.15
C GLY A 139 -8.44 -15.65 11.59
N ALA A 140 -8.99 -14.79 12.45
CA ALA A 140 -9.63 -13.55 12.05
C ALA A 140 -8.60 -12.52 11.55
N GLU A 141 -7.51 -12.26 12.28
CA GLU A 141 -6.51 -11.29 11.79
C GLU A 141 -5.81 -11.77 10.51
N ALA A 142 -5.61 -13.08 10.35
CA ALA A 142 -5.10 -13.67 9.11
C ALA A 142 -6.09 -13.54 7.93
N LEU A 143 -7.39 -13.71 8.19
CA LEU A 143 -8.44 -13.54 7.18
C LEU A 143 -8.58 -12.08 6.75
N CYS A 144 -8.58 -11.15 7.71
CA CYS A 144 -8.62 -9.72 7.43
C CYS A 144 -7.38 -9.28 6.63
N GLY A 145 -6.19 -9.71 7.04
CA GLY A 145 -4.95 -9.46 6.30
C GLY A 145 -4.99 -10.03 4.88
N ALA A 146 -5.44 -11.28 4.71
CA ALA A 146 -5.58 -11.87 3.38
C ALA A 146 -6.59 -11.14 2.49
N ALA A 147 -7.69 -10.62 3.06
CA ALA A 147 -8.65 -9.80 2.33
C ALA A 147 -8.04 -8.46 1.89
N ASN A 148 -7.22 -7.84 2.75
CA ASN A 148 -6.51 -6.57 2.48
C ASN A 148 -5.54 -6.62 1.27
N ILE A 149 -5.23 -7.80 0.74
CA ILE A 149 -4.48 -7.94 -0.52
C ILE A 149 -5.30 -7.40 -1.71
N PHE A 150 -6.64 -7.48 -1.64
CA PHE A 150 -7.53 -7.21 -2.75
C PHE A 150 -8.51 -6.07 -2.48
N VAL A 151 -8.99 -5.93 -1.24
CA VAL A 151 -9.95 -4.90 -0.82
C VAL A 151 -9.31 -3.96 0.21
N GLY A 152 -9.89 -2.78 0.39
CA GLY A 152 -9.38 -1.78 1.33
C GLY A 152 -10.01 -1.93 2.71
N VAL A 153 -10.64 -0.85 3.20
CA VAL A 153 -11.33 -0.81 4.50
C VAL A 153 -12.39 -1.91 4.66
N GLU A 154 -12.94 -2.39 3.54
CA GLU A 154 -13.96 -3.43 3.50
C GLU A 154 -13.45 -4.78 4.02
N SER A 155 -12.13 -4.98 4.12
CA SER A 155 -11.54 -6.17 4.73
C SER A 155 -12.01 -6.38 6.18
N ALA A 156 -12.27 -5.31 6.94
CA ALA A 156 -12.78 -5.44 8.30
C ALA A 156 -14.19 -6.07 8.34
N LEU A 157 -14.97 -5.97 7.26
CA LEU A 157 -16.31 -6.57 7.16
C LEU A 157 -16.23 -8.09 7.19
N VAL A 158 -15.18 -8.70 6.60
CA VAL A 158 -15.04 -10.17 6.55
C VAL A 158 -14.81 -10.79 7.92
N VAL A 159 -14.43 -9.98 8.92
CA VAL A 159 -14.21 -10.38 10.30
C VAL A 159 -15.13 -9.66 11.29
N ARG A 160 -16.16 -8.97 10.79
CA ARG A 160 -17.10 -8.19 11.61
C ARG A 160 -17.61 -8.93 12.86
N PRO A 161 -18.03 -10.21 12.79
CA PRO A 161 -18.53 -10.93 13.97
C PRO A 161 -17.52 -11.09 15.12
N TYR A 162 -16.23 -10.87 14.85
CA TYR A 162 -15.15 -11.07 15.80
C TYR A 162 -14.57 -9.77 16.35
N LEU A 163 -14.81 -8.62 15.69
CA LEU A 163 -14.18 -7.34 16.03
C LEU A 163 -14.40 -6.93 17.49
N ASP A 164 -15.62 -7.13 18.02
CA ASP A 164 -15.93 -6.76 19.41
C ASP A 164 -15.13 -7.60 20.43
N ALA A 165 -14.79 -8.84 20.09
CA ALA A 165 -14.06 -9.76 20.96
C ALA A 165 -12.54 -9.78 20.72
N MET A 166 -12.04 -9.05 19.70
CA MET A 166 -10.63 -9.04 19.34
C MET A 166 -9.75 -8.43 20.44
N THR A 167 -8.56 -8.97 20.63
CA THR A 167 -7.54 -8.37 21.50
C THR A 167 -7.01 -7.06 20.91
N ARG A 168 -6.30 -6.26 21.71
CA ARG A 168 -5.63 -5.04 21.20
C ARG A 168 -4.59 -5.34 20.11
N SER A 169 -3.92 -6.49 20.20
CA SER A 169 -2.93 -6.92 19.18
C SER A 169 -3.62 -7.31 17.87
N GLU A 170 -4.77 -7.99 17.94
CA GLU A 170 -5.60 -8.29 16.76
C GLU A 170 -6.14 -7.02 16.11
N LEU A 171 -6.67 -6.07 16.89
CA LEU A 171 -7.16 -4.79 16.37
C LEU A 171 -6.06 -3.96 15.72
N LEU A 172 -4.85 -3.92 16.31
CA LEU A 172 -3.71 -3.27 15.67
C LEU A 172 -3.40 -3.93 14.33
N THR A 173 -3.43 -5.27 14.26
CA THR A 173 -3.16 -6.02 13.02
C THR A 173 -4.21 -5.74 11.94
N VAL A 174 -5.49 -5.64 12.30
CA VAL A 174 -6.56 -5.23 11.37
C VAL A 174 -6.28 -3.84 10.79
N LEU A 175 -5.98 -2.85 11.63
CA LEU A 175 -5.69 -1.48 11.19
C LEU A 175 -4.41 -1.41 10.34
N THR A 176 -3.32 -2.03 10.80
CA THR A 176 -2.03 -1.99 10.11
C THR A 176 -2.06 -2.73 8.78
N THR A 177 -2.69 -3.90 8.68
CA THR A 177 -2.76 -4.62 7.41
C THR A 177 -3.52 -3.83 6.36
N GLY A 178 -4.56 -3.08 6.75
CA GLY A 178 -5.26 -2.17 5.84
C GLY A 178 -4.41 -0.99 5.39
N MET A 179 -3.64 -0.38 6.30
CA MET A 179 -2.76 0.74 5.97
C MET A 179 -1.47 0.32 5.24
N ALA A 180 -1.02 -0.92 5.40
CA ALA A 180 0.22 -1.43 4.81
C ALA A 180 0.02 -2.00 3.40
N THR A 181 -1.22 -2.12 2.93
CA THR A 181 -1.56 -2.63 1.61
C THR A 181 -2.29 -1.56 0.79
N VAL A 182 -2.50 -1.87 -0.49
CA VAL A 182 -3.30 -1.06 -1.41
C VAL A 182 -4.47 -1.91 -1.89
N ALA A 183 -5.63 -1.28 -2.07
CA ALA A 183 -6.80 -1.92 -2.64
C ALA A 183 -6.60 -2.15 -4.16
N SER A 184 -7.28 -3.14 -4.72
CA SER A 184 -7.25 -3.38 -6.18
C SER A 184 -7.68 -2.16 -7.00
N SER A 185 -8.59 -1.35 -6.44
CA SER A 185 -9.10 -0.11 -7.05
C SER A 185 -8.05 0.98 -7.18
N THR A 186 -7.13 1.12 -6.23
CA THR A 186 -6.03 2.09 -6.32
C THR A 186 -4.79 1.51 -6.99
N LEU A 187 -4.59 0.19 -6.97
CA LEU A 187 -3.52 -0.46 -7.73
C LEU A 187 -3.57 -0.09 -9.22
N GLY A 188 -4.76 -0.08 -9.82
CA GLY A 188 -4.94 0.32 -11.22
C GLY A 188 -4.48 1.77 -11.50
N ILE A 189 -4.65 2.68 -10.53
CA ILE A 189 -4.17 4.08 -10.62
C ILE A 189 -2.65 4.11 -10.70
N TYR A 190 -1.94 3.38 -9.83
CA TYR A 190 -0.48 3.39 -9.81
C TYR A 190 0.12 2.70 -11.04
N VAL A 191 -0.52 1.64 -11.53
CA VAL A 191 -0.15 1.01 -12.81
C VAL A 191 -0.30 2.02 -13.95
N ALA A 192 -1.40 2.78 -13.99
CA ALA A 192 -1.61 3.79 -15.03
C ALA A 192 -0.52 4.89 -15.01
N PHE A 193 0.00 5.28 -13.84
CA PHE A 193 1.11 6.24 -13.75
C PHE A 193 2.44 5.67 -14.25
N LEU A 194 2.79 4.44 -13.84
CA LEU A 194 4.14 3.92 -14.02
C LEU A 194 4.32 3.01 -15.23
N ASN A 195 3.25 2.46 -15.84
CA ASN A 195 3.38 1.46 -16.90
C ASN A 195 4.24 1.91 -18.10
N ARG A 196 4.28 3.21 -18.41
CA ARG A 196 5.11 3.75 -19.49
C ARG A 196 6.62 3.61 -19.21
N SER A 197 7.04 3.83 -17.97
CA SER A 197 8.44 3.79 -17.55
C SER A 197 8.81 2.46 -16.86
N PHE A 198 7.82 1.71 -16.41
CA PHE A 198 7.99 0.41 -15.77
C PHE A 198 6.88 -0.55 -16.20
N PRO A 199 6.98 -1.17 -17.39
CA PRO A 199 5.92 -1.99 -17.97
C PRO A 199 5.48 -3.21 -17.14
N GLN A 200 6.31 -3.66 -16.20
CA GLN A 200 6.04 -4.81 -15.32
C GLN A 200 5.45 -4.40 -13.96
N ILE A 201 5.11 -3.12 -13.77
CA ILE A 201 4.71 -2.57 -12.47
C ILE A 201 3.50 -3.28 -11.86
N ALA A 202 2.53 -3.75 -12.66
CA ALA A 202 1.34 -4.41 -12.10
C ALA A 202 1.70 -5.72 -11.40
N GLY A 203 2.61 -6.53 -12.00
CA GLY A 203 3.13 -7.74 -11.36
C GLY A 203 3.86 -7.43 -10.04
N HIS A 204 4.65 -6.36 -10.04
CA HIS A 204 5.35 -5.90 -8.84
C HIS A 204 4.39 -5.44 -7.73
N LEU A 205 3.40 -4.60 -8.03
CA LEU A 205 2.42 -4.12 -7.05
C LEU A 205 1.56 -5.26 -6.48
N LEU A 206 1.15 -6.22 -7.31
CA LEU A 206 0.43 -7.41 -6.84
C LEU A 206 1.28 -8.22 -5.85
N SER A 207 2.56 -8.42 -6.16
CA SER A 207 3.47 -9.12 -5.25
C SER A 207 3.76 -8.32 -3.97
N ALA A 208 3.83 -6.99 -4.06
CA ALA A 208 4.01 -6.09 -2.93
C ALA A 208 2.83 -6.21 -1.96
N SER A 209 1.57 -6.21 -2.45
CA SER A 209 0.39 -6.40 -1.61
C SER A 209 0.41 -7.73 -0.84
N VAL A 210 0.84 -8.84 -1.47
CA VAL A 210 0.97 -10.13 -0.79
C VAL A 210 2.07 -10.09 0.28
N LEU A 211 3.20 -9.45 -0.04
CA LEU A 211 4.35 -9.32 0.84
C LEU A 211 4.07 -8.41 2.05
N SER A 212 3.22 -7.40 1.88
CA SER A 212 2.83 -6.46 2.94
C SER A 212 2.11 -7.13 4.11
N ILE A 213 1.44 -8.27 3.90
CA ILE A 213 0.72 -8.96 5.00
C ILE A 213 1.66 -9.53 6.07
N PRO A 214 2.63 -10.42 5.74
CA PRO A 214 3.59 -10.86 6.73
C PRO A 214 4.45 -9.70 7.26
N ALA A 215 4.73 -8.67 6.45
CA ALA A 215 5.43 -7.48 6.92
C ALA A 215 4.65 -6.72 8.00
N ALA A 216 3.35 -6.49 7.76
CA ALA A 216 2.43 -5.86 8.71
C ALA A 216 2.33 -6.67 10.00
N ILE A 217 2.16 -8.00 9.90
CA ILE A 217 2.06 -8.88 11.07
C ILE A 217 3.36 -8.86 11.90
N VAL A 218 4.53 -8.86 11.26
CA VAL A 218 5.80 -8.69 11.98
C VAL A 218 5.79 -7.38 12.76
N MET A 219 5.43 -6.27 12.12
CA MET A 219 5.42 -4.95 12.76
C MET A 219 4.40 -4.86 13.90
N THR A 220 3.18 -5.38 13.72
CA THR A 220 2.14 -5.32 14.75
C THR A 220 2.47 -6.19 15.95
N LYS A 221 2.95 -7.41 15.72
CA LYS A 221 3.30 -8.35 16.81
C LYS A 221 4.57 -7.95 17.55
N ILE A 222 5.42 -7.11 16.96
CA ILE A 222 6.52 -6.46 17.68
C ILE A 222 6.01 -5.27 18.48
N LEU A 223 5.25 -4.34 17.86
CA LEU A 223 4.82 -3.09 18.50
C LEU A 223 3.84 -3.32 19.65
N VAL A 224 2.82 -4.16 19.43
CA VAL A 224 1.83 -4.55 20.44
C VAL A 224 1.70 -6.07 20.44
N PRO A 225 2.58 -6.77 21.18
CA PRO A 225 2.55 -8.23 21.26
C PRO A 225 1.24 -8.76 21.84
N GLU A 226 0.86 -9.97 21.45
CA GLU A 226 -0.35 -10.61 21.97
C GLU A 226 -0.21 -10.97 23.45
N THR A 227 -1.14 -10.48 24.26
CA THR A 227 -1.20 -10.76 25.71
C THR A 227 -2.52 -11.42 26.13
N GLY A 228 -3.53 -11.40 25.27
CA GLY A 228 -4.81 -12.07 25.47
C GLY A 228 -4.88 -13.43 24.78
N VAL A 229 -6.08 -14.00 24.75
CA VAL A 229 -6.37 -15.25 24.02
C VAL A 229 -7.36 -14.93 22.89
N PRO A 230 -6.91 -14.93 21.62
CA PRO A 230 -7.79 -14.69 20.48
C PRO A 230 -8.92 -15.72 20.36
N ALA A 231 -10.13 -15.26 20.08
CA ALA A 231 -11.32 -16.12 19.92
C ALA A 231 -11.18 -17.11 18.76
N THR A 232 -10.41 -16.76 17.72
CA THR A 232 -10.25 -17.54 16.48
C THR A 232 -8.86 -18.17 16.36
N LEU A 233 -8.17 -18.39 17.49
CA LEU A 233 -6.80 -18.92 17.48
C LEU A 233 -6.66 -20.31 16.82
N ARG A 234 -7.74 -21.10 16.80
CA ARG A 234 -7.69 -22.51 16.33
C ARG A 234 -7.94 -22.67 14.83
N ALA A 235 -8.63 -21.73 14.20
CA ALA A 235 -9.05 -21.87 12.81
C ALA A 235 -9.41 -20.51 12.18
N VAL A 236 -9.21 -20.43 10.87
CA VAL A 236 -9.75 -19.35 10.04
C VAL A 236 -11.29 -19.43 10.06
N PRO A 237 -11.99 -18.32 10.35
CA PRO A 237 -13.45 -18.26 10.32
C PRO A 237 -14.06 -18.70 8.98
N PRO A 238 -15.27 -19.26 8.98
CA PRO A 238 -16.04 -19.47 7.75
C PRO A 238 -16.47 -18.13 7.15
N ASP A 239 -16.77 -18.12 5.84
CA ASP A 239 -17.30 -16.91 5.19
C ASP A 239 -18.71 -16.61 5.72
N ASP A 240 -19.00 -15.34 5.97
CA ASP A 240 -20.35 -14.89 6.31
C ASP A 240 -21.28 -14.97 5.08
N PRO A 241 -22.32 -15.83 5.08
CA PRO A 241 -23.27 -15.93 3.99
C PRO A 241 -24.07 -14.63 3.76
N GLY A 242 -24.19 -13.77 4.78
CA GLY A 242 -24.97 -12.53 4.76
C GLY A 242 -24.33 -11.39 3.97
N ALA A 243 -23.04 -11.48 3.63
CA ALA A 243 -22.31 -10.44 2.89
C ALA A 243 -22.58 -10.40 1.38
N ARG A 244 -23.62 -11.10 0.89
CA ARG A 244 -23.86 -11.30 -0.55
C ARG A 244 -24.81 -10.25 -1.12
N SER A 245 -24.45 -9.65 -2.25
CA SER A 245 -25.43 -8.92 -3.06
C SER A 245 -26.50 -9.89 -3.60
N ARG A 246 -27.71 -9.38 -3.86
CA ARG A 246 -28.84 -10.18 -4.36
C ARG A 246 -28.56 -10.85 -5.71
N ASN A 247 -27.78 -10.22 -6.58
CA ASN A 247 -27.34 -10.76 -7.86
C ASN A 247 -26.05 -10.07 -8.34
N LEU A 248 -25.47 -10.58 -9.43
CA LEU A 248 -24.22 -10.10 -10.01
C LEU A 248 -24.31 -8.63 -10.44
N MET A 249 -25.41 -8.23 -11.09
CA MET A 249 -25.60 -6.84 -11.52
C MET A 249 -25.65 -5.90 -10.32
N SER A 250 -26.33 -6.28 -9.24
CA SER A 250 -26.33 -5.51 -7.99
C SER A 250 -24.93 -5.38 -7.37
N ALA A 251 -24.07 -6.41 -7.47
CA ALA A 251 -22.68 -6.29 -7.03
C ALA A 251 -21.88 -5.30 -7.88
N ILE A 252 -22.03 -5.37 -9.21
CA ILE A 252 -21.36 -4.44 -10.14
C ILE A 252 -21.79 -3.00 -9.88
N ILE A 253 -23.09 -2.75 -9.71
CA ILE A 253 -23.63 -1.40 -9.42
C ILE A 253 -23.09 -0.88 -8.09
N ALA A 254 -23.13 -1.70 -7.02
CA ALA A 254 -22.61 -1.31 -5.72
C ALA A 254 -21.10 -1.00 -5.79
N GLY A 255 -20.32 -1.90 -6.40
CA GLY A 255 -18.88 -1.71 -6.58
C GLY A 255 -18.53 -0.49 -7.42
N ALA A 256 -19.28 -0.20 -8.49
CA ALA A 256 -19.08 1.01 -9.29
C ALA A 256 -19.36 2.29 -8.47
N MET A 257 -20.45 2.30 -7.69
CA MET A 257 -20.77 3.43 -6.82
C MET A 257 -19.73 3.63 -5.71
N ASP A 258 -19.19 2.56 -5.16
CA ASP A 258 -18.13 2.64 -4.16
C ASP A 258 -16.81 3.11 -4.78
N GLY A 259 -16.48 2.66 -6.00
CA GLY A 259 -15.36 3.20 -6.77
C GLY A 259 -15.53 4.67 -7.14
N LEU A 260 -16.75 5.14 -7.42
CA LEU A 260 -17.03 6.57 -7.66
C LEU A 260 -16.81 7.40 -6.38
N LYS A 261 -17.30 6.91 -5.24
CA LYS A 261 -17.05 7.57 -3.94
C LYS A 261 -15.56 7.62 -3.63
N LEU A 262 -14.81 6.55 -3.91
CA LEU A 262 -13.36 6.51 -3.78
C LEU A 262 -12.70 7.59 -4.66
N ALA A 263 -13.03 7.64 -5.95
CA ALA A 263 -12.49 8.64 -6.88
C ALA A 263 -12.81 10.07 -6.43
N ALA A 264 -14.06 10.35 -6.03
CA ALA A 264 -14.47 11.64 -5.50
C ALA A 264 -13.74 11.99 -4.18
N GLY A 265 -13.53 11.00 -3.31
CA GLY A 265 -12.75 11.13 -2.08
C GLY A 265 -11.30 11.48 -2.36
N ILE A 266 -10.65 10.83 -3.34
CA ILE A 266 -9.30 11.16 -3.79
C ILE A 266 -9.26 12.60 -4.30
N CYS A 267 -10.18 13.01 -5.16
CA CYS A 267 -10.25 14.40 -5.64
C CYS A 267 -10.34 15.41 -4.49
N ALA A 268 -11.31 15.21 -3.59
CA ALA A 268 -11.54 16.10 -2.46
C ALA A 268 -10.32 16.18 -1.53
N LEU A 269 -9.73 15.01 -1.23
CA LEU A 269 -8.54 14.91 -0.39
C LEU A 269 -7.33 15.60 -1.03
N LEU A 270 -7.05 15.35 -2.31
CA LEU A 270 -5.93 15.97 -3.02
C LEU A 270 -6.06 17.50 -3.06
N ILE A 271 -7.24 18.03 -3.40
CA ILE A 271 -7.47 19.48 -3.43
C ILE A 271 -7.23 20.09 -2.03
N ALA A 272 -7.83 19.50 -0.99
CA ALA A 272 -7.72 20.01 0.36
C ALA A 272 -6.28 19.93 0.91
N VAL A 273 -5.65 18.76 0.79
CA VAL A 273 -4.33 18.51 1.37
C VAL A 273 -3.25 19.26 0.61
N LEU A 274 -3.25 19.27 -0.73
CA LEU A 274 -2.26 20.05 -1.50
C LEU A 274 -2.40 21.55 -1.22
N GLY A 275 -3.64 22.05 -1.07
CA GLY A 275 -3.89 23.43 -0.68
C GLY A 275 -3.37 23.76 0.73
N LEU A 276 -3.60 22.88 1.70
CA LEU A 276 -3.10 23.04 3.07
C LEU A 276 -1.58 22.96 3.13
N VAL A 277 -0.96 22.03 2.40
CA VAL A 277 0.50 21.93 2.33
C VAL A 277 1.10 23.18 1.69
N ALA A 278 0.53 23.68 0.59
CA ALA A 278 0.98 24.94 -0.01
C ALA A 278 0.83 26.14 0.94
N LEU A 279 -0.19 26.16 1.80
CA LEU A 279 -0.33 27.18 2.85
C LEU A 279 0.77 27.04 3.91
N VAL A 280 1.04 25.83 4.40
CA VAL A 280 2.11 25.55 5.36
C VAL A 280 3.47 25.93 4.77
N ASP A 281 3.75 25.57 3.52
CA ASP A 281 4.99 25.92 2.84
C ASP A 281 5.18 27.44 2.73
N LYS A 282 4.10 28.20 2.45
CA LYS A 282 4.15 29.67 2.47
C LYS A 282 4.47 30.22 3.85
N LEU A 283 3.86 29.67 4.90
CA LEU A 283 4.14 30.09 6.28
C LEU A 283 5.58 29.75 6.70
N LEU A 284 6.07 28.57 6.35
CA LEU A 284 7.46 28.16 6.59
C LEU A 284 8.44 29.06 5.84
N ALA A 285 8.17 29.39 4.58
CA ALA A 285 8.98 30.30 3.79
C ALA A 285 9.08 31.70 4.43
N LEU A 286 7.98 32.24 4.96
CA LEU A 286 7.99 33.52 5.69
C LEU A 286 8.91 33.45 6.92
N THR A 287 8.79 32.39 7.73
CA THR A 287 9.66 32.22 8.90
C THR A 287 11.14 32.10 8.50
N ALA A 288 11.46 31.34 7.47
CA ALA A 288 12.84 31.16 7.00
C ALA A 288 13.47 32.48 6.55
N THR A 289 12.71 33.32 5.82
CA THR A 289 13.17 34.67 5.46
C THR A 289 13.36 35.59 6.68
N GLY A 290 12.49 35.48 7.69
CA GLY A 290 12.62 36.22 8.94
C GLY A 290 13.85 35.85 9.76
N PHE A 291 14.33 34.60 9.67
CA PHE A 291 15.57 34.14 10.29
C PHE A 291 16.82 34.29 9.39
N GLY A 292 16.69 34.88 8.20
CA GLY A 292 17.81 35.06 7.28
C GLY A 292 18.36 33.77 6.66
N LEU A 293 17.57 32.69 6.64
CA LEU A 293 17.97 31.43 6.02
C LEU A 293 17.97 31.57 4.48
N PRO A 294 19.04 31.20 3.77
CA PRO A 294 19.15 31.41 2.32
C PRO A 294 18.41 30.36 1.47
N TRP A 295 17.74 29.37 2.09
CA TRP A 295 17.01 28.29 1.42
C TRP A 295 15.52 28.30 1.76
N ARG A 296 14.69 27.89 0.80
CA ARG A 296 13.24 27.74 0.99
C ARG A 296 12.95 26.53 1.88
N LEU A 297 12.23 26.78 2.98
CA LEU A 297 11.77 25.73 3.87
C LEU A 297 10.38 25.26 3.42
N GLU A 298 10.30 24.00 2.98
CA GLU A 298 9.07 23.33 2.56
C GLU A 298 8.83 22.12 3.47
N LEU A 299 7.56 21.77 3.69
CA LEU A 299 7.15 20.64 4.51
C LEU A 299 7.69 19.31 3.96
N ALA A 300 7.70 19.16 2.64
CA ALA A 300 8.30 18.00 1.98
C ALA A 300 9.80 17.87 2.27
N THR A 301 10.53 18.98 2.42
CA THR A 301 11.96 18.98 2.77
C THR A 301 12.17 18.54 4.22
N LEU A 302 11.34 19.03 5.15
CA LEU A 302 11.39 18.63 6.56
C LEU A 302 11.13 17.13 6.73
N LEU A 303 10.09 16.62 6.06
CA LEU A 303 9.79 15.19 6.06
C LEU A 303 10.86 14.38 5.32
N GLY A 304 11.44 14.94 4.25
CA GLY A 304 12.59 14.36 3.56
C GLY A 304 13.76 14.15 4.51
N TRP A 305 14.08 15.10 5.39
CA TRP A 305 15.12 14.91 6.40
C TRP A 305 14.77 13.83 7.42
N LEU A 306 13.51 13.78 7.87
CA LEU A 306 13.03 12.74 8.78
C LEU A 306 13.13 11.33 8.15
N PHE A 307 12.79 11.21 6.86
CA PHE A 307 12.79 9.94 6.14
C PHE A 307 14.14 9.60 5.50
N TYR A 308 15.11 10.52 5.47
CA TYR A 308 16.45 10.28 4.94
C TYR A 308 17.14 9.03 5.53
N PRO A 309 17.24 8.86 6.87
CA PRO A 309 17.84 7.66 7.43
C PRO A 309 17.07 6.38 7.06
N LEU A 310 15.73 6.46 6.96
CA LEU A 310 14.91 5.31 6.56
C LEU A 310 15.12 4.97 5.08
N ALA A 311 15.21 5.97 4.20
CA ALA A 311 15.50 5.80 2.78
C ALA A 311 16.90 5.21 2.56
N ALA A 312 17.89 5.63 3.34
CA ALA A 312 19.24 5.07 3.28
C ALA A 312 19.26 3.56 3.61
N LEU A 313 18.43 3.11 4.56
CA LEU A 313 18.31 1.69 4.92
C LEU A 313 17.66 0.83 3.83
N LEU A 314 16.96 1.42 2.86
CA LEU A 314 16.42 0.67 1.72
C LEU A 314 17.53 0.15 0.79
N GLY A 315 18.75 0.66 0.93
CA GLY A 315 19.89 0.27 0.10
C GLY A 315 19.82 0.83 -1.31
N LEU A 316 19.41 2.10 -1.46
CA LEU A 316 19.34 2.82 -2.73
C LEU A 316 20.72 3.31 -3.19
N ALA A 317 20.84 3.69 -4.46
CA ALA A 317 22.01 4.44 -4.92
C ALA A 317 22.11 5.76 -4.13
N PRO A 318 23.30 6.17 -3.64
CA PRO A 318 23.44 7.37 -2.80
C PRO A 318 22.87 8.65 -3.44
N ALA A 319 22.96 8.77 -4.76
CA ALA A 319 22.42 9.89 -5.53
C ALA A 319 20.88 9.98 -5.47
N ASP A 320 20.21 8.84 -5.28
CA ASP A 320 18.75 8.75 -5.30
C ASP A 320 18.13 8.90 -3.89
N ILE A 321 18.92 8.77 -2.82
CA ILE A 321 18.43 8.83 -1.43
C ILE A 321 17.65 10.11 -1.14
N PRO A 322 18.10 11.32 -1.55
CA PRO A 322 17.33 12.55 -1.29
C PRO A 322 15.93 12.54 -1.93
N ALA A 323 15.83 12.11 -3.19
CA ALA A 323 14.57 12.01 -3.90
C ALA A 323 13.65 10.95 -3.26
N ALA A 324 14.20 9.78 -2.94
CA ALA A 324 13.49 8.72 -2.24
C ALA A 324 12.96 9.17 -0.86
N ALA A 325 13.78 9.87 -0.08
CA ALA A 325 13.39 10.38 1.23
C ALA A 325 12.25 11.39 1.13
N ARG A 326 12.28 12.27 0.13
CA ARG A 326 11.19 13.20 -0.16
C ARG A 326 9.89 12.46 -0.49
N LEU A 327 9.92 11.47 -1.40
CA LEU A 327 8.75 10.68 -1.78
C LEU A 327 8.15 9.91 -0.59
N LEU A 328 9.00 9.30 0.25
CA LEU A 328 8.54 8.59 1.45
C LEU A 328 7.97 9.53 2.51
N GLY A 329 8.58 10.71 2.66
CA GLY A 329 8.15 11.74 3.60
C GLY A 329 6.83 12.38 3.19
N GLU A 330 6.72 12.86 1.96
CA GLU A 330 5.51 13.50 1.46
C GLU A 330 4.31 12.54 1.49
N ARG A 331 4.52 11.23 1.25
CA ARG A 331 3.47 10.21 1.33
C ARG A 331 2.67 10.31 2.63
N VAL A 332 3.35 10.53 3.76
CA VAL A 332 2.72 10.56 5.09
C VAL A 332 1.60 11.61 5.17
N ILE A 333 1.74 12.72 4.44
CA ILE A 333 0.78 13.83 4.46
C ILE A 333 -0.07 13.84 3.20
N LEU A 334 0.54 13.73 2.02
CA LEU A 334 -0.09 13.90 0.72
C LEU A 334 -0.82 12.67 0.19
N THR A 335 -0.60 11.48 0.78
CA THR A 335 -0.96 10.15 0.29
C THR A 335 0.01 9.56 -0.74
N GLU A 336 -0.05 8.24 -0.89
CA GLU A 336 0.73 7.49 -1.87
C GLU A 336 0.35 7.79 -3.31
N VAL A 337 -0.89 8.24 -3.61
CA VAL A 337 -1.29 8.64 -4.96
C VAL A 337 -0.37 9.73 -5.50
N VAL A 338 -0.11 10.77 -4.69
CA VAL A 338 0.78 11.88 -5.06
C VAL A 338 2.22 11.39 -5.20
N SER A 339 2.68 10.57 -4.24
CA SER A 339 4.05 10.03 -4.29
C SER A 339 4.30 9.11 -5.49
N TYR A 340 3.31 8.33 -5.92
CA TYR A 340 3.41 7.53 -7.15
C TYR A 340 3.43 8.40 -8.40
N GLN A 341 2.66 9.50 -8.42
CA GLN A 341 2.71 10.45 -9.51
C GLN A 341 4.10 11.11 -9.61
N HIS A 342 4.65 11.62 -8.50
CA HIS A 342 5.98 12.19 -8.47
C HIS A 342 7.07 11.15 -8.78
N LEU A 343 6.91 9.89 -8.36
CA LEU A 343 7.83 8.80 -8.77
C LEU A 343 7.80 8.59 -10.29
N ALA A 344 6.62 8.61 -10.91
CA ALA A 344 6.49 8.49 -12.36
C ALA A 344 7.14 9.66 -13.09
N GLU A 345 6.95 10.89 -12.61
CA GLU A 345 7.57 12.11 -13.14
C GLU A 345 9.11 12.08 -13.03
N LEU A 346 9.64 11.72 -11.85
CA LEU A 346 11.08 11.58 -11.64
C LEU A 346 11.68 10.51 -12.55
N THR A 347 10.97 9.39 -12.73
CA THR A 347 11.42 8.31 -13.63
C THR A 347 11.40 8.76 -15.09
N ALA A 348 10.36 9.49 -15.51
CA ALA A 348 10.20 9.99 -16.88
C ALA A 348 11.13 11.15 -17.25
N ASN A 349 11.67 11.87 -16.26
CA ASN A 349 12.59 12.99 -16.47
C ASN A 349 14.07 12.64 -16.21
N GLY A 350 14.39 11.37 -15.97
CA GLY A 350 15.75 10.94 -15.63
C GLY A 350 16.24 11.45 -14.25
N GLY A 351 15.32 11.78 -13.35
CA GLY A 351 15.60 12.28 -12.00
C GLY A 351 16.05 11.21 -11.00
N LEU A 352 16.06 9.94 -11.41
CA LEU A 352 16.61 8.82 -10.66
C LEU A 352 17.74 8.17 -11.46
N ALA A 353 18.89 7.97 -10.81
CA ALA A 353 20.10 7.44 -11.43
C ALA A 353 20.05 5.91 -11.61
N ASP A 354 19.44 5.18 -10.66
CA ASP A 354 19.39 3.71 -10.68
C ASP A 354 17.97 3.19 -10.93
N PRO A 355 17.71 2.42 -12.02
CA PRO A 355 16.41 1.77 -12.24
C PRO A 355 15.96 0.88 -11.07
N ARG A 356 16.89 0.34 -10.28
CA ARG A 356 16.59 -0.43 -9.06
C ARG A 356 15.86 0.42 -8.02
N THR A 357 16.14 1.73 -7.95
CA THR A 357 15.44 2.65 -7.05
C THR A 357 13.95 2.71 -7.36
N VAL A 358 13.56 2.73 -8.65
CA VAL A 358 12.15 2.73 -9.07
C VAL A 358 11.44 1.48 -8.55
N VAL A 359 12.08 0.31 -8.67
CA VAL A 359 11.51 -0.95 -8.14
C VAL A 359 11.37 -0.89 -6.63
N ILE A 360 12.41 -0.48 -5.90
CA ILE A 360 12.38 -0.43 -4.43
C ILE A 360 11.31 0.54 -3.93
N LEU A 361 11.22 1.73 -4.52
CA LEU A 361 10.21 2.73 -4.17
C LEU A 361 8.80 2.28 -4.53
N SER A 362 8.61 1.53 -5.63
CA SER A 362 7.32 0.93 -5.96
C SER A 362 6.83 -0.04 -4.89
N TYR A 363 7.72 -0.71 -4.15
CA TYR A 363 7.31 -1.56 -3.01
C TYR A 363 7.17 -0.72 -1.74
N ALA A 364 8.11 0.21 -1.51
CA ALA A 364 8.12 1.04 -0.30
C ALA A 364 6.93 2.00 -0.21
N LEU A 365 6.39 2.45 -1.35
CA LEU A 365 5.20 3.29 -1.44
C LEU A 365 3.89 2.49 -1.49
N CYS A 366 3.94 1.16 -1.69
CA CYS A 366 2.77 0.30 -1.83
C CYS A 366 2.06 0.04 -0.50
N GLY A 367 1.36 1.06 0.00
CA GLY A 367 0.43 0.97 1.12
C GLY A 367 -0.17 2.33 1.46
N PHE A 368 -1.39 2.33 1.99
CA PHE A 368 -2.06 3.52 2.55
C PHE A 368 -1.44 3.99 3.88
N ALA A 369 -0.12 4.15 3.94
CA ALA A 369 0.61 4.54 5.14
C ALA A 369 0.72 6.08 5.26
N HIS A 370 -0.41 6.74 5.49
CA HIS A 370 -0.51 8.20 5.61
C HIS A 370 -1.53 8.63 6.67
N VAL A 371 -1.48 9.88 7.15
CA VAL A 371 -2.33 10.34 8.26
C VAL A 371 -3.82 10.22 7.94
N ALA A 372 -4.24 10.50 6.71
CA ALA A 372 -5.65 10.36 6.31
C ALA A 372 -6.16 8.90 6.40
N SER A 373 -5.30 7.90 6.24
CA SER A 373 -5.72 6.49 6.34
C SER A 373 -6.03 6.09 7.77
N VAL A 374 -5.43 6.77 8.77
CA VAL A 374 -5.79 6.57 10.17
C VAL A 374 -7.28 6.82 10.36
N ALA A 375 -7.79 7.96 9.87
CA ALA A 375 -9.22 8.26 9.95
C ALA A 375 -10.07 7.24 9.19
N ILE A 376 -9.63 6.81 8.00
CA ILE A 376 -10.35 5.84 7.16
C ILE A 376 -10.46 4.47 7.84
N PHE A 377 -9.34 3.88 8.26
CA PHE A 377 -9.32 2.53 8.84
C PHE A 377 -9.84 2.51 10.28
N VAL A 378 -9.51 3.50 11.10
CA VAL A 378 -10.08 3.59 12.46
C VAL A 378 -11.57 3.86 12.38
N GLY A 379 -12.01 4.85 11.60
CA GLY A 379 -13.42 5.19 11.45
C GLY A 379 -14.24 4.06 10.82
N GLY A 380 -13.72 3.45 9.76
CA GLY A 380 -14.35 2.32 9.08
C GLY A 380 -14.50 1.10 9.99
N THR A 381 -13.45 0.74 10.73
CA THR A 381 -13.51 -0.38 11.69
C THR A 381 -14.41 -0.06 12.88
N ALA A 382 -14.37 1.18 13.40
CA ALA A 382 -15.22 1.60 14.52
C ALA A 382 -16.71 1.65 14.14
N ALA A 383 -17.05 1.92 12.87
CA ALA A 383 -18.42 1.82 12.39
C ALA A 383 -18.96 0.38 12.42
N LEU A 384 -18.08 -0.62 12.31
CA LEU A 384 -18.44 -2.04 12.39
C LEU A 384 -18.50 -2.56 13.84
N ALA A 385 -17.68 -1.99 14.73
CA ALA A 385 -17.58 -2.33 16.15
C ALA A 385 -17.60 -1.07 17.05
N PRO A 386 -18.75 -0.41 17.22
CA PRO A 386 -18.82 0.88 17.93
C PRO A 386 -18.34 0.81 19.38
N ALA A 387 -18.51 -0.34 20.05
CA ALA A 387 -18.05 -0.57 21.42
C ALA A 387 -16.51 -0.53 21.55
N ARG A 388 -15.77 -0.70 20.45
CA ARG A 388 -14.30 -0.72 20.40
C ARG A 388 -13.71 0.57 19.84
N ARG A 389 -14.50 1.64 19.66
CA ARG A 389 -14.08 2.91 19.07
C ARG A 389 -12.85 3.50 19.76
N ASP A 390 -12.84 3.54 21.09
CA ASP A 390 -11.74 4.16 21.85
C ASP A 390 -10.45 3.33 21.78
N ASP A 391 -10.56 2.00 21.79
CA ASP A 391 -9.44 1.10 21.55
C ASP A 391 -8.82 1.36 20.18
N LEU A 392 -9.64 1.37 19.13
CA LEU A 392 -9.21 1.60 17.75
C LEU A 392 -8.56 2.98 17.58
N ALA A 393 -9.17 4.03 18.16
CA ALA A 393 -8.62 5.38 18.13
C ALA A 393 -7.24 5.45 18.81
N SER A 394 -7.08 4.80 19.95
CA SER A 394 -5.79 4.75 20.68
C SER A 394 -4.69 4.03 19.91
N LEU A 395 -5.06 3.09 19.02
CA LEU A 395 -4.13 2.31 18.21
C LEU A 395 -3.79 2.96 16.87
N GLY A 396 -4.58 3.95 16.41
CA GLY A 396 -4.49 4.50 15.05
C GLY A 396 -3.09 5.00 14.64
N MET A 397 -2.44 5.81 15.48
CA MET A 397 -1.09 6.31 15.19
C MET A 397 -0.02 5.22 15.25
N ARG A 398 -0.18 4.23 16.16
CA ARG A 398 0.70 3.06 16.19
C ARG A 398 0.52 2.22 14.93
N ALA A 399 -0.71 2.08 14.43
CA ALA A 399 -1.00 1.36 13.20
C ALA A 399 -0.32 2.01 11.98
N LEU A 400 -0.31 3.36 11.92
CA LEU A 400 0.38 4.12 10.88
C LEU A 400 1.89 3.90 10.91
N VAL A 401 2.51 3.95 12.09
CA VAL A 401 3.95 3.66 12.24
C VAL A 401 4.25 2.23 11.80
N ALA A 402 3.45 1.26 12.26
CA ALA A 402 3.60 -0.14 11.88
C ALA A 402 3.48 -0.34 10.36
N ALA A 403 2.52 0.33 9.71
CA ALA A 403 2.31 0.24 8.26
C ALA A 403 3.43 0.91 7.47
N THR A 404 3.94 2.04 7.97
CA THR A 404 5.10 2.72 7.38
C THR A 404 6.32 1.81 7.42
N LEU A 405 6.63 1.22 8.58
CA LEU A 405 7.75 0.28 8.70
C LEU A 405 7.55 -1.00 7.89
N ALA A 406 6.31 -1.50 7.80
CA ALA A 406 5.99 -2.67 6.99
C ALA A 406 6.24 -2.42 5.50
N THR A 407 5.78 -1.29 4.96
CA THR A 407 6.03 -0.93 3.56
C THR A 407 7.51 -0.67 3.28
N LEU A 408 8.24 -0.05 4.21
CA LEU A 408 9.70 0.09 4.06
C LEU A 408 10.41 -1.28 4.06
N MET A 409 9.94 -2.22 4.88
CA MET A 409 10.45 -3.58 4.92
C MET A 409 10.16 -4.36 3.63
N THR A 410 8.99 -4.18 2.99
CA THR A 410 8.71 -4.74 1.66
C THR A 410 9.62 -4.11 0.59
N GLY A 411 9.90 -2.81 0.69
CA GLY A 411 10.93 -2.12 -0.11
C GLY A 411 12.32 -2.76 0.03
N CYS A 412 12.74 -3.09 1.25
CA CYS A 412 13.99 -3.82 1.48
C CYS A 412 14.01 -5.20 0.82
N VAL A 413 12.92 -5.97 0.87
CA VAL A 413 12.83 -7.27 0.18
C VAL A 413 13.02 -7.09 -1.32
N ALA A 414 12.36 -6.11 -1.93
CA ALA A 414 12.60 -5.77 -3.33
C ALA A 414 14.07 -5.39 -3.57
N GLY A 415 14.69 -4.62 -2.67
CA GLY A 415 16.11 -4.26 -2.75
C GLY A 415 17.07 -5.44 -2.62
N ILE A 416 16.75 -6.46 -1.83
CA ILE A 416 17.57 -7.67 -1.68
C ILE A 416 17.65 -8.45 -3.00
N PHE A 417 16.52 -8.55 -3.71
CA PHE A 417 16.40 -9.44 -4.87
C PHE A 417 16.44 -8.75 -6.23
N SER A 418 16.02 -7.48 -6.33
CA SER A 418 15.94 -6.74 -7.58
C SER A 418 17.29 -6.19 -8.02
N THR A 419 17.51 -6.19 -9.33
CA THR A 419 18.62 -5.50 -10.01
C THR A 419 18.12 -4.36 -10.91
N GLY A 420 16.85 -3.96 -10.79
CA GLY A 420 16.24 -2.92 -11.65
C GLY A 420 15.83 -3.39 -13.05
N GLN A 421 15.76 -4.70 -13.29
CA GLN A 421 15.32 -5.24 -14.59
C GLN A 421 13.88 -4.82 -14.92
N GLY A 422 13.63 -4.48 -16.18
CA GLY A 422 12.29 -4.13 -16.69
C GLY A 422 11.89 -2.67 -16.51
N VAL A 423 12.71 -1.84 -15.86
CA VAL A 423 12.51 -0.39 -15.77
C VAL A 423 13.19 0.30 -16.96
N LEU A 424 12.43 1.14 -17.66
CA LEU A 424 12.86 1.95 -18.79
C LEU A 424 13.06 3.39 -18.29
N LEU A 425 14.31 3.80 -18.08
CA LEU A 425 14.63 5.20 -17.82
C LEU A 425 14.73 5.94 -19.15
N SER A 426 14.00 7.03 -19.30
CA SER A 426 14.28 8.02 -20.33
C SER A 426 15.65 8.62 -20.05
N ARG A 427 16.60 8.39 -20.97
CA ARG A 427 17.84 9.16 -20.98
C ARG A 427 17.58 10.42 -21.81
N PRO A 428 17.99 11.61 -21.33
CA PRO A 428 17.88 12.84 -22.11
C PRO A 428 18.65 12.75 -23.43
#